data_AF-A0A7C2E754-F1
#
_entry.id   AF-A0A7C2E754-F1
#
_cell.length_a   1.000
_cell.length_b   1.000
_cell.length_c   1.000
_cell.angle_alpha   90.00
_cell.angle_beta   90.00
_cell.angle_gamma   90.00
#
_symmetry.space_group_name_H-M   'P 1'
#
loop_
_entity.id
_entity.type
_entity.pdbx_description
1 polymer ?
#
loop_
_entity_poly.entity_id
_entity_poly.type
_entity_poly.pdbx_seq_one_letter_code
_entity_poly.pdbx_strand_id
1 'polypeptide(L)' 'FGNFGSLGIMIGGMGTLVPERRTEIAELGLKSILAGTLATSLSGAAVGMLAP' A
#
# COMPACT_ATOMS: atom_id res chain seq x y z
N PHE A 1 0.96 6.88 0.55
CA PHE A 1 2.00 5.87 0.88
C PHE A 1 2.04 4.71 -0.12
N GLY A 2 1.84 4.98 -1.43
CA GLY A 2 1.96 3.97 -2.50
C GLY A 2 3.28 4.13 -3.23
N ASN A 3 4.42 4.02 -2.53
CA ASN A 3 5.75 4.13 -3.13
C ASN A 3 6.74 3.14 -2.50
N PHE A 4 7.91 2.97 -3.12
CA PHE A 4 8.92 2.00 -2.68
C PHE A 4 9.49 2.30 -1.28
N GLY A 5 9.64 3.57 -0.90
CA GLY A 5 10.10 3.94 0.44
C GLY A 5 9.11 3.50 1.52
N SER A 6 7.83 3.79 1.31
CA SER A 6 6.75 3.34 2.20
C SER A 6 6.59 1.83 2.25
N LEU A 7 6.86 1.13 1.14
CA LEU A 7 6.90 -0.32 1.11
C LEU A 7 7.99 -0.89 2.02
N GLY A 8 9.20 -0.31 1.96
CA GLY A 8 10.31 -0.70 2.83
C GLY A 8 9.97 -0.52 4.32
N ILE A 9 9.32 0.59 4.67
CA ILE A 9 8.82 0.84 6.03
C ILE A 9 7.79 -0.21 6.45
N MET A 10 6.84 -0.55 5.58
CA MET A 10 5.80 -1.55 5.87
C MET A 10 6.40 -2.96 6.05
N ILE A 11 7.31 -3.38 5.17
CA ILE A 11 7.99 -4.68 5.27
C ILE A 11 8.83 -4.75 6.55
N GLY A 12 9.58 -3.69 6.86
CA GLY A 12 10.38 -3.63 8.09
C GLY A 12 9.51 -3.63 9.35
N GLY A 13 8.46 -2.80 9.39
CA GLY A 13 7.55 -2.68 10.52
C GLY A 13 6.70 -3.94 10.74
N MET A 14 5.90 -4.35 9.74
CA MET A 14 5.05 -5.54 9.91
C MET A 14 5.86 -6.83 9.98
N GLY A 15 7.00 -6.90 9.26
CA GLY A 15 7.89 -8.04 9.36
C GLY A 15 8.51 -8.18 10.75
N THR A 16 8.76 -7.08 11.47
CA THR A 16 9.24 -7.17 12.87
C THR A 16 8.12 -7.50 13.85
N LEU A 17 6.90 -7.03 13.61
CA LEU A 17 5.73 -7.31 14.45
C LEU A 17 5.19 -8.73 14.32
N VAL A 18 5.19 -9.30 13.10
CA VAL A 18 4.65 -10.65 12.81
C VAL A 18 5.67 -11.43 11.96
N PRO A 19 6.77 -11.88 12.58
CA PRO A 19 7.91 -12.48 11.88
C PRO A 19 7.55 -13.74 11.06
N GLU A 20 6.59 -14.54 11.54
CA GLU A 20 6.09 -15.75 10.88
C GLU A 20 5.37 -15.48 9.55
N ARG A 21 4.94 -14.23 9.28
CA ARG A 21 4.29 -13.82 8.03
C ARG A 21 5.16 -12.95 7.12
N ARG A 22 6.46 -12.80 7.42
CA ARG A 22 7.39 -11.96 6.62
C ARG A 22 7.37 -12.26 5.13
N THR A 23 7.34 -13.53 4.76
CA THR A 23 7.33 -13.97 3.36
C THR A 23 6.06 -13.48 2.65
N GLU A 24 4.90 -13.69 3.25
CA GLU A 24 3.61 -13.22 2.72
C GLU A 24 3.58 -11.68 2.59
N ILE A 25 4.10 -10.97 3.60
CA ILE A 25 4.19 -9.50 3.60
C ILE A 25 5.07 -9.01 2.44
N ALA A 26 6.20 -9.66 2.20
CA ALA A 26 7.10 -9.32 1.09
C ALA A 26 6.46 -9.61 -0.28
N GLU A 27 5.80 -10.77 -0.43
CA GLU A 27 5.10 -11.17 -1.66
C GLU A 27 3.95 -10.24 -2.03
N LEU A 28 3.18 -9.79 -1.04
CA LEU A 28 2.09 -8.83 -1.23
C LEU A 28 2.60 -7.39 -1.40
N GLY A 29 3.85 -7.13 -1.02
CA GLY A 29 4.45 -5.80 -0.99
C GLY A 29 4.41 -5.06 -2.33
N LEU A 30 4.78 -5.71 -3.43
CA LEU A 30 4.75 -5.05 -4.74
C LEU A 30 3.30 -4.82 -5.23
N LYS A 31 2.40 -5.76 -4.92
CA LYS A 31 0.97 -5.65 -5.26
C LYS A 31 0.31 -4.50 -4.48
N SER A 32 0.74 -4.24 -3.25
CA SER A 32 0.17 -3.17 -2.42
C SER A 32 0.45 -1.77 -2.97
N ILE A 33 1.54 -1.57 -3.71
CA ILE A 33 1.84 -0.29 -4.37
C ILE A 33 0.77 0.02 -5.44
N LEU A 34 0.47 -0.95 -6.30
CA LEU A 34 -0.56 -0.80 -7.33
C LEU A 34 -1.94 -0.62 -6.69
N ALA A 35 -2.28 -1.45 -5.71
CA ALA A 35 -3.55 -1.33 -5.00
C ALA A 35 -3.70 0.03 -4.30
N GLY A 36 -2.65 0.51 -3.63
CA GLY A 36 -2.64 1.81 -2.96
C GLY A 36 -2.73 2.99 -3.93
N THR A 37 -2.10 2.88 -5.10
CA THR A 37 -2.20 3.88 -6.16
C THR A 37 -3.63 3.95 -6.69
N LEU A 38 -4.21 2.81 -7.03
CA LEU A 38 -5.60 2.72 -7.51
C LEU A 38 -6.60 3.24 -6.47
N ALA A 39 -6.43 2.87 -5.20
CA ALA A 39 -7.29 3.36 -4.11
C ALA A 39 -7.23 4.90 -3.99
N THR A 40 -6.03 5.48 -4.12
CA THR A 40 -5.83 6.93 -4.10
C THR A 40 -6.48 7.59 -5.32
N SER A 41 -6.28 7.03 -6.52
CA SER A 41 -6.89 7.53 -7.76
C SER A 41 -8.41 7.46 -7.72
N LEU A 42 -9.00 6.36 -7.21
CA LEU A 42 -10.43 6.22 -7.03
C LEU A 42 -10.99 7.23 -6.02
N SER A 43 -10.26 7.50 -4.94
CA SER A 43 -10.64 8.54 -3.98
C SER A 43 -10.66 9.92 -4.65
N GLY A 44 -9.64 10.22 -5.47
CA GLY A 44 -9.60 11.45 -6.26
C GLY A 44 -10.74 11.55 -7.28
N ALA A 45 -11.05 10.45 -7.97
CA ALA A 45 -12.17 10.38 -8.90
C ALA A 45 -13.51 10.59 -8.19
N ALA A 46 -13.71 9.97 -7.01
CA ALA A 46 -14.90 10.17 -6.20
C ALA A 46 -15.09 11.63 -5.79
N VAL A 47 -14.02 12.30 -5.36
CA VAL A 47 -14.05 13.75 -5.09
C VAL A 47 -14.37 14.53 -6.37
N GLY A 48 -13.78 14.18 -7.51
CA GLY A 48 -14.05 14.82 -8.80
C GLY A 48 -15.50 14.69 -9.28
N MET A 49 -16.17 13.58 -8.96
CA MET A 49 -17.60 13.40 -9.27
C MET A 49 -18.52 14.24 -8.38
N LEU A 50 -18.08 14.57 -7.16
CA LEU A 50 -18.85 15.31 -6.17
C LEU A 50 -18.50 16.81 -6.13
N ALA A 51 -17.39 17.20 -6.76
CA ALA A 51 -16.99 18.58 -6.88
C ALA A 51 -17.94 19.34 -7.84
N PRO A 52 -18.31 20.59 -7.50
CA PRO A 52 -19.21 21.42 -8.32
C PRO A 52 -18.63 21.80 -9.68
#